data_AF-A0A359LPX7-F1
#
_entry.id   AF-A0A359LPX7-F1
#
_cell.length_a   1.000
_cell.length_b   1.000
_cell.length_c   1.000
_cell.angle_alpha   90.00
_cell.angle_beta   90.00
_cell.angle_gamma   90.00
#
_symmetry.space_group_name_H-M   'P 1'
#
loop_
_entity.id
_entity.type
_entity.pdbx_description
1 polymer ?
#
loop_
_entity_poly.entity_id
_entity_poly.type
_entity_poly.pdbx_seq_one_letter_code
_entity_poly.pdbx_strand_id
1 'polypeptide(L)'
;MLRISLLVLLSCACALGAAETFVLDGVTAGEPKRRFSPCSTFKIPNAAMILETGTAGDESFVLKYDEKRDGAQSNPEWARDLDLRGALQRSAAWYFQEMSRRMGAARVQPLLDRFGYGNRDLSGGIDRYWLGTSLKISAEEQVAFLRKLYEGSLGLSPRTTAMVKDITLLEETPSYRWHGKTGTCWETDRDKDAVAWHVGWVERGGAVRFYAFHMTGEPMSQLFAARPARIRERLSRAGLIAPQAPTLDERVRAAVTGFQGTVSLYAKNLATGAEYGLRADERVRTASTIKLPIMAAVFAAVERGQARWDERIKMTREDKVSGSGVIRELADDSELTLRDLVHLMIVVSDNTATNLVLDRFTADFVNEELDRLELRQTRSLRKILGDGRNLKPTPSGHSREGRMEEFRRFGIGVSTPREMARLLEKLHRGEAVSAGASKEMMAILKRQQYKDGIGRRIEEEKVASKSGALDALRSDVGIVETARGPVALAITVDGMPRTDYSPENAGNKLIGRLAELIVENLR
;
A
#
# COMPACT_ATOMS: atom_id res chain seq x y z
N MET A 1 9.98 -26.66 -31.07
CA MET A 1 10.31 -26.57 -29.63
C MET A 1 9.52 -25.49 -28.87
N LEU A 2 9.20 -24.31 -29.45
CA LEU A 2 8.42 -23.25 -28.76
C LEU A 2 6.99 -23.65 -28.32
N ARG A 3 6.29 -24.52 -29.07
CA ARG A 3 4.91 -24.97 -28.76
C ARG A 3 4.80 -25.83 -27.49
N ILE A 4 5.86 -26.59 -27.15
CA ILE A 4 5.86 -27.49 -25.99
C ILE A 4 6.09 -26.70 -24.69
N SER A 5 6.92 -25.64 -24.73
CA SER A 5 7.16 -24.76 -23.57
C SER A 5 5.94 -23.91 -23.18
N LEU A 6 5.09 -23.52 -24.15
CA LEU A 6 3.89 -22.72 -23.86
C LEU A 6 2.75 -23.55 -23.23
N LEU A 7 2.63 -24.84 -23.58
CA LEU A 7 1.62 -25.74 -22.99
C LEU A 7 1.88 -25.99 -21.50
N VAL A 8 3.14 -26.16 -21.10
CA VAL A 8 3.55 -26.38 -19.70
C VAL A 8 3.40 -25.13 -18.84
N LEU A 9 3.47 -23.93 -19.43
CA LEU A 9 3.25 -22.65 -18.73
C LEU A 9 1.77 -22.34 -18.45
N LEU A 10 0.85 -22.95 -19.20
CA LEU A 10 -0.59 -22.70 -19.12
C LEU A 10 -1.36 -23.67 -18.23
N SER A 11 -0.78 -24.82 -17.93
CA SER A 11 -1.40 -25.94 -17.20
C SER A 11 -1.24 -25.90 -15.68
N CYS A 12 -0.90 -24.75 -15.08
CA CYS A 12 -0.86 -24.67 -13.63
C CYS A 12 -2.28 -24.82 -13.07
N ALA A 13 -2.50 -25.99 -12.46
CA ALA A 13 -3.79 -26.51 -12.04
C ALA A 13 -4.52 -25.59 -11.06
N CYS A 14 -5.84 -25.61 -11.19
CA CYS A 14 -6.81 -24.94 -10.33
C CYS A 14 -6.49 -25.15 -8.84
N ALA A 15 -6.31 -24.06 -8.11
CA ALA A 15 -6.74 -24.01 -6.72
C ALA A 15 -8.27 -23.85 -6.73
N LEU A 16 -8.95 -24.64 -5.90
CA LEU A 16 -10.40 -24.80 -5.78
C LEU A 16 -11.23 -23.52 -6.05
N GLY A 17 -12.14 -23.55 -7.04
CA GLY A 17 -13.15 -22.50 -7.25
C GLY A 17 -13.53 -22.30 -8.72
N ALA A 18 -12.73 -21.55 -9.48
CA ALA A 18 -13.08 -21.17 -10.86
C ALA A 18 -12.71 -22.22 -11.93
N ALA A 19 -13.62 -22.41 -12.89
CA ALA A 19 -13.29 -22.96 -14.19
C ALA A 19 -12.72 -21.84 -15.08
N GLU A 20 -11.47 -22.01 -15.53
CA GLU A 20 -10.76 -21.03 -16.35
C GLU A 20 -10.55 -21.53 -17.77
N THR A 21 -10.66 -20.62 -18.74
CA THR A 21 -10.30 -20.87 -20.14
C THR A 21 -9.39 -19.77 -20.62
N PHE A 22 -8.26 -20.14 -21.24
CA PHE A 22 -7.29 -19.21 -21.78
C PHE A 22 -6.88 -19.63 -23.19
N VAL A 23 -6.99 -18.71 -24.14
CA VAL A 23 -6.54 -18.86 -25.52
C VAL A 23 -5.48 -17.82 -25.79
N LEU A 24 -4.33 -18.22 -26.31
CA LEU A 24 -3.25 -17.35 -26.76
C LEU A 24 -2.71 -17.85 -28.10
N ASP A 25 -2.96 -17.12 -29.18
CA ASP A 25 -2.54 -17.49 -30.56
C ASP A 25 -2.85 -18.96 -30.91
N GLY A 26 -4.04 -19.44 -30.55
CA GLY A 26 -4.48 -20.82 -30.83
C GLY A 26 -3.93 -21.88 -29.88
N VAL A 27 -3.10 -21.52 -28.90
CA VAL A 27 -2.78 -22.39 -27.76
C VAL A 27 -3.84 -22.21 -26.69
N THR A 28 -4.44 -23.31 -26.25
CA THR A 28 -5.65 -23.30 -25.42
C THR A 28 -5.48 -24.09 -24.13
N ALA A 29 -6.07 -23.58 -23.05
CA ALA A 29 -6.36 -24.30 -21.82
C ALA A 29 -7.84 -24.10 -21.45
N GLY A 30 -8.50 -25.10 -20.88
CA GLY A 30 -9.94 -25.06 -20.54
C GLY A 30 -10.86 -25.47 -21.70
N GLU A 31 -12.02 -24.82 -21.82
CA GLU A 31 -13.08 -25.13 -22.81
C GLU A 31 -13.17 -24.03 -23.90
N PRO A 32 -12.18 -23.90 -24.80
CA PRO A 32 -12.02 -22.74 -25.69
C PRO A 32 -13.14 -22.55 -26.72
N LYS A 33 -13.90 -23.62 -27.01
CA LYS A 33 -15.02 -23.65 -27.96
C LYS A 33 -16.38 -23.42 -27.32
N ARG A 34 -16.47 -23.48 -25.98
CA ARG A 34 -17.74 -23.24 -25.28
C ARG A 34 -18.08 -21.75 -25.39
N ARG A 35 -19.32 -21.46 -25.80
CA ARG A 35 -19.80 -20.08 -25.95
C ARG A 35 -20.50 -19.60 -24.68
N PHE A 36 -20.19 -18.36 -24.28
CA PHE A 36 -20.88 -17.61 -23.23
C PHE A 36 -21.22 -16.21 -23.75
N SER A 37 -22.01 -15.46 -23.02
CA SER A 37 -22.26 -14.07 -23.31
C SER A 37 -20.95 -13.28 -23.27
N PRO A 38 -20.68 -12.40 -24.26
CA PRO A 38 -19.45 -11.59 -24.26
C PRO A 38 -19.41 -10.57 -23.12
N CYS A 39 -20.56 -10.23 -22.53
CA CYS A 39 -20.69 -9.13 -21.58
C CYS A 39 -19.99 -7.86 -22.12
N SER A 40 -19.39 -7.04 -21.25
CA SER A 40 -18.74 -5.79 -21.66
C SER A 40 -17.53 -5.93 -22.60
N THR A 41 -17.07 -7.14 -22.95
CA THR A 41 -16.09 -7.28 -24.05
C THR A 41 -16.70 -6.95 -25.42
N PHE A 42 -18.03 -7.09 -25.56
CA PHE A 42 -18.76 -6.68 -26.75
C PHE A 42 -18.67 -5.17 -27.04
N LYS A 43 -18.24 -4.36 -26.08
CA LYS A 43 -18.01 -2.93 -26.32
C LYS A 43 -16.93 -2.68 -27.37
N ILE A 44 -16.01 -3.63 -27.63
CA ILE A 44 -15.04 -3.54 -28.74
C ILE A 44 -15.76 -3.57 -30.11
N PRO A 45 -16.52 -4.63 -30.50
CA PRO A 45 -17.28 -4.60 -31.73
C PRO A 45 -18.34 -3.50 -31.75
N ASN A 46 -18.97 -3.18 -30.62
CA ASN A 46 -19.95 -2.09 -30.56
C ASN A 46 -19.32 -0.72 -30.88
N ALA A 47 -18.14 -0.40 -30.33
CA ALA A 47 -17.40 0.81 -30.70
C ALA A 47 -17.04 0.85 -32.19
N ALA A 48 -16.64 -0.29 -32.77
CA ALA A 48 -16.38 -0.39 -34.20
C ALA A 48 -17.63 -0.08 -35.03
N MET A 49 -18.80 -0.60 -34.63
CA MET A 49 -20.09 -0.33 -35.31
C MET A 49 -20.51 1.14 -35.16
N ILE A 50 -20.34 1.70 -33.96
CA ILE A 50 -20.66 3.10 -33.64
C ILE A 50 -19.93 4.06 -34.59
N LEU A 51 -18.62 3.85 -34.73
CA LEU A 51 -17.74 4.69 -35.55
C LEU A 51 -17.98 4.47 -37.04
N GLU A 52 -18.12 3.20 -37.46
CA GLU A 52 -18.29 2.88 -38.88
C GLU A 52 -19.62 3.39 -39.45
N THR A 53 -20.68 3.35 -38.65
CA THR A 53 -22.00 3.84 -39.07
C THR A 53 -22.13 5.37 -38.99
N GLY A 54 -21.11 6.06 -38.48
CA GLY A 54 -21.16 7.50 -38.20
C GLY A 54 -22.14 7.88 -37.09
N THR A 55 -22.58 6.93 -36.26
CA THR A 55 -23.46 7.21 -35.11
C THR A 55 -22.73 8.06 -34.07
N ALA A 56 -21.41 7.87 -33.95
CA ALA A 56 -20.49 8.86 -33.41
C ALA A 56 -19.51 9.28 -34.52
N GLY A 57 -19.21 10.57 -34.60
CA GLY A 57 -18.24 11.09 -35.58
C GLY A 57 -16.82 10.62 -35.30
N ASP A 58 -16.43 10.55 -34.02
CA ASP A 58 -15.13 10.11 -33.54
C ASP A 58 -15.19 9.61 -32.07
N GLU A 59 -14.04 9.31 -31.46
CA GLU A 59 -13.99 8.79 -30.08
C GLU A 59 -14.27 9.83 -29.00
N SER A 60 -14.27 11.12 -29.36
CA SER A 60 -14.55 12.25 -28.47
C SER A 60 -16.04 12.62 -28.44
N PHE A 61 -16.88 11.93 -29.23
CA PHE A 61 -18.32 12.14 -29.23
C PHE A 61 -18.91 11.92 -27.83
N VAL A 62 -19.48 12.98 -27.25
CA VAL A 62 -20.03 12.98 -25.89
C VAL A 62 -21.53 12.65 -25.90
N LEU A 63 -21.94 11.73 -25.02
CA LEU A 63 -23.32 11.61 -24.59
C LEU A 63 -23.50 12.25 -23.22
N LYS A 64 -24.53 13.09 -23.11
CA LYS A 64 -24.95 13.64 -21.82
C LYS A 64 -25.65 12.56 -21.00
N TYR A 65 -25.27 12.42 -19.74
CA TYR A 65 -25.93 11.50 -18.82
C TYR A 65 -27.32 12.04 -18.47
N ASP A 66 -28.32 11.18 -18.60
CA ASP A 66 -29.70 11.47 -18.23
C ASP A 66 -30.23 10.33 -17.36
N GLU A 67 -30.40 10.59 -16.07
CA GLU A 67 -30.86 9.59 -15.11
C GLU A 67 -32.20 8.95 -15.50
N LYS A 68 -33.12 9.69 -16.14
CA LYS A 68 -34.42 9.16 -16.55
C LYS A 68 -34.29 8.19 -17.73
N ARG A 69 -33.36 8.45 -18.65
CA ARG A 69 -33.10 7.59 -19.82
C ARG A 69 -32.19 6.41 -19.47
N ASP A 70 -31.14 6.67 -18.71
CA ASP A 70 -30.01 5.75 -18.49
C ASP A 70 -30.14 4.96 -17.17
N GLY A 71 -31.08 5.36 -16.31
CA GLY A 71 -31.23 4.85 -14.95
C GLY A 71 -30.22 5.44 -13.98
N ALA A 72 -30.59 5.50 -12.70
CA ALA A 72 -29.71 5.91 -11.62
C ALA A 72 -28.48 5.00 -11.52
N GLN A 73 -27.29 5.59 -11.63
CA GLN A 73 -26.03 4.85 -11.55
C GLN A 73 -25.47 4.94 -10.14
N SER A 74 -25.21 3.79 -9.51
CA SER A 74 -24.57 3.73 -8.18
C SER A 74 -23.06 4.00 -8.23
N ASN A 75 -22.45 3.90 -9.42
CA ASN A 75 -21.05 4.25 -9.65
C ASN A 75 -20.95 5.73 -10.10
N PRO A 76 -20.34 6.63 -9.30
CA PRO A 76 -20.19 8.04 -9.68
C PRO A 76 -19.42 8.24 -10.99
N GLU A 77 -18.53 7.31 -11.35
CA GLU A 77 -17.79 7.35 -12.61
C GLU A 77 -18.67 7.08 -13.84
N TRP A 78 -19.89 6.55 -13.64
CA TRP A 78 -20.88 6.33 -14.70
C TRP A 78 -21.98 7.39 -14.70
N ALA A 79 -22.23 8.06 -13.57
CA ALA A 79 -23.24 9.10 -13.39
C ALA A 79 -22.78 10.47 -13.92
N ARG A 80 -22.26 10.52 -15.15
CA ARG A 80 -21.67 11.72 -15.75
C ARG A 80 -21.63 11.65 -17.26
N ASP A 81 -21.49 12.80 -17.90
CA ASP A 81 -21.24 12.89 -19.34
C ASP A 81 -19.96 12.14 -19.70
N LEU A 82 -20.03 11.33 -20.76
CA LEU A 82 -18.92 10.50 -21.21
C LEU A 82 -18.77 10.63 -22.72
N ASP A 83 -17.53 10.66 -23.19
CA ASP A 83 -17.18 10.38 -24.57
C ASP A 83 -17.06 8.86 -24.81
N LEU A 84 -16.96 8.43 -26.07
CA LEU A 84 -16.83 7.00 -26.42
C LEU A 84 -15.61 6.36 -25.75
N ARG A 85 -14.48 7.08 -25.71
CA ARG A 85 -13.24 6.61 -25.06
C ARG A 85 -13.44 6.38 -23.56
N GLY A 86 -13.91 7.39 -22.84
CA GLY A 86 -14.15 7.35 -21.40
C GLY A 86 -15.21 6.32 -21.03
N ALA A 87 -16.27 6.18 -21.83
CA ALA A 87 -17.28 5.14 -21.66
C ALA A 87 -16.69 3.73 -21.80
N LEU A 88 -15.79 3.50 -22.77
CA LEU A 88 -15.12 2.21 -22.94
C LEU A 88 -14.20 1.88 -21.77
N GLN A 89 -13.35 2.84 -21.38
CA GLN A 89 -12.38 2.70 -20.28
C GLN A 89 -13.07 2.40 -18.93
N ARG A 90 -14.16 3.11 -18.65
CA ARG A 90 -14.97 2.93 -17.43
C ARG A 90 -15.94 1.77 -17.52
N SER A 91 -16.04 1.17 -18.70
CA SER A 91 -16.98 0.11 -19.02
C SER A 91 -18.46 0.49 -18.80
N ALA A 92 -18.81 1.78 -18.92
CA ALA A 92 -20.15 2.31 -18.70
C ALA A 92 -21.16 1.67 -19.65
N ALA A 93 -22.09 0.87 -19.12
CA ALA A 93 -23.03 0.13 -19.96
C ALA A 93 -24.01 1.06 -20.68
N TRP A 94 -24.58 2.04 -19.97
CA TRP A 94 -25.63 2.92 -20.48
C TRP A 94 -25.25 3.62 -21.79
N TYR A 95 -23.98 4.05 -21.91
CA TYR A 95 -23.49 4.72 -23.12
C TYR A 95 -23.61 3.80 -24.35
N PHE A 96 -23.13 2.56 -24.24
CA PHE A 96 -23.17 1.61 -25.35
C PHE A 96 -24.59 1.09 -25.62
N GLN A 97 -25.43 1.03 -24.60
CA GLN A 97 -26.85 0.71 -24.75
C GLN A 97 -27.58 1.80 -25.55
N GLU A 98 -27.33 3.07 -25.22
CA GLU A 98 -27.88 4.20 -25.96
C GLU A 98 -27.40 4.24 -27.41
N MET A 99 -26.11 4.03 -27.63
CA MET A 99 -25.56 3.99 -28.99
C MET A 99 -26.10 2.82 -29.81
N SER A 100 -26.31 1.66 -29.19
CA SER A 100 -27.01 0.53 -29.81
C SER A 100 -28.45 0.89 -30.23
N ARG A 101 -29.21 1.60 -29.38
CA ARG A 101 -30.56 2.07 -29.71
C ARG A 101 -30.56 3.04 -30.90
N ARG A 102 -29.61 3.98 -30.94
CA ARG A 102 -29.45 4.95 -32.05
C ARG A 102 -29.11 4.28 -33.38
N MET A 103 -28.26 3.25 -33.36
CA MET A 103 -27.94 2.47 -34.56
C MET A 103 -29.15 1.65 -35.04
N GLY A 104 -29.86 1.01 -34.10
CA GLY A 104 -30.97 0.10 -34.40
C GLY A 104 -30.53 -1.23 -35.05
N ALA A 105 -31.41 -2.22 -35.01
CA ALA A 105 -31.11 -3.57 -35.50
C ALA A 105 -30.73 -3.62 -37.00
N ALA A 106 -31.35 -2.76 -37.82
CA ALA A 106 -31.09 -2.68 -39.26
C ALA A 106 -29.64 -2.29 -39.60
N ARG A 107 -28.94 -1.57 -38.71
CA ARG A 107 -27.51 -1.23 -38.88
C ARG A 107 -26.59 -2.20 -38.15
N VAL A 108 -27.02 -2.73 -37.00
CA VAL A 108 -26.20 -3.64 -36.16
C VAL A 108 -26.09 -5.04 -36.77
N GLN A 109 -27.19 -5.64 -37.23
CA GLN A 109 -27.19 -7.04 -37.70
C GLN A 109 -26.23 -7.26 -38.88
N PRO A 110 -26.24 -6.44 -39.96
CA PRO A 110 -25.33 -6.68 -41.10
C PRO A 110 -23.85 -6.58 -40.71
N LEU A 111 -23.50 -5.69 -39.77
CA LEU A 111 -22.13 -5.57 -39.27
C LEU A 111 -21.74 -6.77 -38.39
N LEU A 112 -22.65 -7.22 -37.53
CA LEU A 112 -22.43 -8.41 -36.71
C LEU A 112 -22.23 -9.67 -37.56
N ASP A 113 -23.02 -9.81 -38.63
CA ASP A 113 -22.89 -10.87 -39.63
C ASP A 113 -21.57 -10.77 -40.39
N ARG A 114 -21.20 -9.56 -40.86
CA ARG A 114 -19.93 -9.30 -41.55
C ARG A 114 -18.73 -9.64 -40.67
N PHE A 115 -18.80 -9.33 -39.37
CA PHE A 115 -17.74 -9.68 -38.42
C PHE A 115 -17.66 -11.18 -38.15
N GLY A 116 -18.76 -11.92 -38.37
CA GLY A 116 -18.88 -13.32 -37.98
C GLY A 116 -18.77 -13.49 -36.46
N TYR A 117 -19.34 -12.56 -35.67
CA TYR A 117 -19.12 -12.51 -34.23
C TYR A 117 -20.03 -13.48 -33.47
N GLY A 118 -19.47 -14.61 -33.04
CA GLY A 118 -20.17 -15.63 -32.26
C GLY A 118 -21.39 -16.20 -32.99
N ASN A 119 -22.50 -16.37 -32.26
CA ASN A 119 -23.78 -16.84 -32.82
C ASN A 119 -24.60 -15.75 -33.54
N ARG A 120 -24.15 -14.48 -33.54
CA ARG A 120 -24.80 -13.35 -34.24
C ARG A 120 -26.26 -13.09 -33.85
N ASP A 121 -26.64 -13.45 -32.62
CA ASP A 121 -28.04 -13.44 -32.17
C ASP A 121 -28.40 -12.15 -31.41
N LEU A 122 -29.26 -11.31 -32.01
CA LEU A 122 -29.78 -10.06 -31.44
C LEU A 122 -31.13 -10.20 -30.71
N SER A 123 -31.69 -11.41 -30.60
CA SER A 123 -33.05 -11.64 -30.08
C SER A 123 -33.26 -11.18 -28.62
N GLY A 124 -32.18 -11.03 -27.85
CA GLY A 124 -32.18 -10.52 -26.48
C GLY A 124 -32.44 -9.01 -26.34
N GLY A 125 -32.73 -8.31 -27.45
CA GLY A 125 -33.04 -6.88 -27.48
C GLY A 125 -31.82 -6.01 -27.81
N ILE A 126 -32.01 -4.95 -28.60
CA ILE A 126 -30.94 -4.18 -29.27
C ILE A 126 -29.88 -3.59 -28.32
N ASP A 127 -30.22 -3.36 -27.06
CA ASP A 127 -29.34 -2.81 -26.03
C ASP A 127 -29.02 -3.81 -24.90
N ARG A 128 -29.41 -5.08 -25.03
CA ARG A 128 -29.24 -6.11 -24.00
C ARG A 128 -28.70 -7.45 -24.50
N TYR A 129 -28.73 -7.73 -25.81
CA TYR A 129 -28.32 -9.01 -26.41
C TYR A 129 -26.93 -9.51 -25.97
N TRP A 130 -26.02 -8.61 -25.62
CA TRP A 130 -24.64 -8.91 -25.21
C TRP A 130 -24.44 -8.97 -23.69
N LEU A 131 -25.48 -8.73 -22.88
CA LEU A 131 -25.44 -8.66 -21.42
C LEU A 131 -26.12 -9.89 -20.79
N GLY A 132 -25.51 -11.06 -20.96
CA GLY A 132 -25.98 -12.29 -20.32
C GLY A 132 -27.10 -13.02 -21.06
N THR A 133 -27.52 -12.53 -22.23
CA THR A 133 -28.71 -12.98 -22.97
C THR A 133 -28.35 -13.71 -24.27
N SER A 134 -28.89 -13.32 -25.43
CA SER A 134 -28.90 -14.11 -26.68
C SER A 134 -27.55 -14.25 -27.38
N LEU A 135 -26.72 -13.20 -27.41
CA LEU A 135 -25.44 -13.23 -28.10
C LEU A 135 -24.45 -14.06 -27.27
N LYS A 136 -23.91 -15.11 -27.87
CA LYS A 136 -22.90 -15.97 -27.27
C LYS A 136 -21.68 -16.08 -28.19
N ILE A 137 -20.49 -16.12 -27.60
CA ILE A 137 -19.20 -16.24 -28.28
C ILE A 137 -18.22 -17.09 -27.46
N SER A 138 -17.35 -17.85 -28.12
CA SER A 138 -16.31 -18.65 -27.48
C SER A 138 -14.99 -17.87 -27.34
N ALA A 139 -14.05 -18.39 -26.55
CA ALA A 139 -12.73 -17.78 -26.40
C ALA A 139 -11.92 -17.82 -27.72
N GLU A 140 -12.04 -18.91 -28.50
CA GLU A 140 -11.46 -19.00 -29.85
C GLU A 140 -12.05 -17.94 -30.81
N GLU A 141 -13.37 -17.75 -30.76
CA GLU A 141 -14.05 -16.78 -31.61
C GLU A 141 -13.72 -15.33 -31.23
N GLN A 142 -13.55 -15.03 -29.93
CA GLN A 142 -13.04 -13.74 -29.47
C GLN A 142 -11.65 -13.44 -30.05
N VAL A 143 -10.72 -14.41 -29.98
CA VAL A 143 -9.37 -14.26 -30.55
C VAL A 143 -9.42 -14.08 -32.08
N ALA A 144 -10.26 -14.86 -32.77
CA ALA A 144 -10.44 -14.74 -34.22
C ALA A 144 -10.98 -13.36 -34.63
N PHE A 145 -11.97 -12.85 -33.90
CA PHE A 145 -12.49 -11.49 -34.13
C PHE A 145 -11.42 -10.42 -33.90
N LEU A 146 -10.70 -10.47 -32.78
CA LEU A 146 -9.66 -9.48 -32.45
C LEU A 146 -8.53 -9.48 -33.47
N ARG A 147 -8.14 -10.65 -33.98
CA ARG A 147 -7.16 -10.77 -35.06
C ARG A 147 -7.64 -10.06 -36.33
N LYS A 148 -8.87 -10.33 -36.78
CA LYS A 148 -9.45 -9.68 -37.96
C LYS A 148 -9.57 -8.17 -37.78
N LEU A 149 -9.99 -7.72 -36.59
CA LEU A 149 -10.04 -6.31 -36.24
C LEU A 149 -8.65 -5.68 -36.39
N TYR A 150 -7.63 -6.32 -35.83
CA TYR A 150 -6.28 -5.81 -35.87
C TYR A 150 -5.70 -5.75 -37.28
N GLU A 151 -5.94 -6.77 -38.07
CA GLU A 151 -5.46 -6.89 -39.46
C GLU A 151 -6.27 -6.04 -40.45
N GLY A 152 -7.37 -5.40 -40.01
CA GLY A 152 -8.25 -4.62 -40.88
C GLY A 152 -9.12 -5.45 -41.82
N SER A 153 -9.28 -6.75 -41.55
CA SER A 153 -10.01 -7.70 -42.42
C SER A 153 -11.49 -7.87 -42.05
N LEU A 154 -12.03 -7.00 -41.19
CA LEU A 154 -13.47 -6.94 -40.86
C LEU A 154 -14.30 -6.14 -41.88
N GLY A 155 -13.68 -5.59 -42.92
CA GLY A 155 -14.35 -4.69 -43.88
C GLY A 155 -14.73 -3.34 -43.29
N LEU A 156 -14.02 -2.89 -42.25
CA LEU A 156 -14.15 -1.57 -41.64
C LEU A 156 -13.24 -0.57 -42.34
N SER A 157 -13.57 0.72 -42.27
CA SER A 157 -12.63 1.75 -42.72
C SER A 157 -11.31 1.70 -41.92
N PRO A 158 -10.16 2.06 -42.54
CA PRO A 158 -8.89 2.18 -41.82
C PRO A 158 -8.97 3.14 -40.62
N ARG A 159 -9.76 4.21 -40.76
CA ARG A 159 -10.07 5.18 -39.72
C ARG A 159 -10.70 4.51 -38.49
N THR A 160 -11.82 3.81 -38.68
CA THR A 160 -12.50 3.08 -37.60
C THR A 160 -11.55 2.09 -36.92
N THR A 161 -10.79 1.34 -37.71
CA THR A 161 -9.85 0.33 -37.19
C THR A 161 -8.78 0.96 -36.31
N ALA A 162 -8.18 2.07 -36.74
CA ALA A 162 -7.17 2.80 -35.95
C ALA A 162 -7.74 3.32 -34.63
N MET A 163 -8.94 3.92 -34.66
CA MET A 163 -9.59 4.47 -33.48
C MET A 163 -9.97 3.40 -32.46
N VAL A 164 -10.49 2.25 -32.91
CA VAL A 164 -10.83 1.13 -32.02
C VAL A 164 -9.58 0.56 -31.35
N LYS A 165 -8.45 0.44 -32.06
CA LYS A 165 -7.17 0.03 -31.46
C LYS A 165 -6.73 1.02 -30.38
N ASP A 166 -6.88 2.30 -30.64
CA ASP A 166 -6.42 3.34 -29.74
C ASP A 166 -7.23 3.37 -28.43
N ILE A 167 -8.56 3.33 -28.51
CA ILE A 167 -9.42 3.37 -27.31
C ILE A 167 -9.36 2.09 -26.45
N THR A 168 -8.80 0.98 -26.97
CA THR A 168 -8.59 -0.26 -26.20
C THR A 168 -7.23 -0.38 -25.54
N LEU A 169 -6.34 0.62 -25.65
CA LEU A 169 -5.03 0.61 -24.99
C LEU A 169 -5.19 0.65 -23.46
N LEU A 170 -4.62 -0.35 -22.78
CA LEU A 170 -4.63 -0.48 -21.31
C LEU A 170 -3.30 -0.04 -20.69
N GLU A 171 -2.19 -0.36 -21.34
CA GLU A 171 -0.84 -0.05 -20.86
C GLU A 171 0.14 0.08 -22.03
N GLU A 172 1.03 1.06 -21.94
CA GLU A 172 2.13 1.28 -22.88
C GLU A 172 3.43 1.47 -22.11
N THR A 173 4.44 0.70 -22.51
CA THR A 173 5.82 0.80 -22.00
C THR A 173 6.77 0.90 -23.19
N PRO A 174 8.06 1.27 -22.98
CA PRO A 174 9.05 1.19 -24.06
C PRO A 174 9.21 -0.22 -24.68
N SER A 175 8.71 -1.27 -24.01
CA SER A 175 8.89 -2.67 -24.42
C SER A 175 7.64 -3.34 -25.00
N TYR A 176 6.43 -2.86 -24.67
CA TYR A 176 5.18 -3.43 -25.15
C TYR A 176 4.00 -2.45 -25.08
N ARG A 177 2.96 -2.74 -25.86
CA ARG A 177 1.63 -2.12 -25.79
C ARG A 177 0.61 -3.21 -25.52
N TRP A 178 -0.17 -3.06 -24.45
CA TRP A 178 -1.20 -4.01 -24.05
C TRP A 178 -2.58 -3.42 -24.25
N HIS A 179 -3.38 -4.03 -25.13
CA HIS A 179 -4.75 -3.65 -25.43
C HIS A 179 -5.72 -4.69 -24.90
N GLY A 180 -6.91 -4.27 -24.51
CA GLY A 180 -7.97 -5.21 -24.18
C GLY A 180 -9.21 -4.61 -23.56
N LYS A 181 -10.14 -5.50 -23.21
CA LYS A 181 -11.38 -5.15 -22.54
C LYS A 181 -11.82 -6.26 -21.59
N THR A 182 -12.36 -5.84 -20.45
CA THR A 182 -13.02 -6.70 -19.48
C THR A 182 -14.52 -6.85 -19.77
N GLY A 183 -15.09 -7.99 -19.42
CA GLY A 183 -16.54 -8.21 -19.46
C GLY A 183 -16.99 -9.04 -18.27
N THR A 184 -18.04 -8.62 -17.58
CA THR A 184 -18.67 -9.39 -16.49
C THR A 184 -20.17 -9.25 -16.59
N CYS A 185 -20.90 -10.36 -16.46
CA CYS A 185 -22.36 -10.40 -16.43
C CYS A 185 -22.83 -11.75 -15.84
N TRP A 186 -24.13 -11.83 -15.54
CA TRP A 186 -24.81 -13.07 -15.15
C TRP A 186 -25.37 -13.75 -16.40
N GLU A 187 -25.17 -15.06 -16.53
CA GLU A 187 -25.81 -15.86 -17.59
C GLU A 187 -27.27 -16.14 -17.24
N THR A 188 -28.22 -15.67 -18.07
CA THR A 188 -29.65 -15.85 -17.77
C THR A 188 -30.15 -17.27 -17.99
N ASP A 189 -29.50 -18.03 -18.87
CA ASP A 189 -29.99 -19.34 -19.34
C ASP A 189 -29.26 -20.52 -18.67
N ARG A 190 -28.34 -20.25 -17.74
CA ARG A 190 -27.44 -21.26 -17.15
C ARG A 190 -27.23 -21.02 -15.65
N ASP A 191 -28.28 -21.26 -14.87
CA ASP A 191 -28.27 -21.26 -13.40
C ASP A 191 -27.73 -19.98 -12.74
N LYS A 192 -27.76 -18.84 -13.46
CA LYS A 192 -27.23 -17.55 -13.00
C LYS A 192 -25.74 -17.62 -12.60
N ASP A 193 -24.94 -18.39 -13.34
CA ASP A 193 -23.49 -18.33 -13.17
C ASP A 193 -22.94 -16.96 -13.61
N ALA A 194 -21.99 -16.43 -12.83
CA ALA A 194 -21.23 -15.25 -13.22
C ALA A 194 -20.16 -15.65 -14.23
N VAL A 195 -20.06 -14.91 -15.32
CA VAL A 195 -18.99 -15.02 -16.31
C VAL A 195 -18.09 -13.80 -16.23
N ALA A 196 -16.77 -14.00 -16.33
CA ALA A 196 -15.80 -12.93 -16.36
C ALA A 196 -14.76 -13.13 -17.46
N TRP A 197 -14.68 -12.15 -18.36
CA TRP A 197 -13.78 -12.11 -19.51
C TRP A 197 -12.69 -11.07 -19.35
N HIS A 198 -11.53 -11.34 -19.94
CA HIS A 198 -10.57 -10.36 -20.41
C HIS A 198 -10.05 -10.77 -21.79
N VAL A 199 -10.27 -9.95 -22.81
CA VAL A 199 -9.85 -10.24 -24.19
C VAL A 199 -9.01 -9.11 -24.72
N GLY A 200 -8.07 -9.38 -25.63
CA GLY A 200 -7.20 -8.33 -26.14
C GLY A 200 -6.01 -8.84 -26.95
N TRP A 201 -5.00 -7.98 -27.09
CA TRP A 201 -3.74 -8.31 -27.74
C TRP A 201 -2.57 -7.57 -27.10
N VAL A 202 -1.36 -8.11 -27.28
CA VAL A 202 -0.11 -7.48 -26.85
C VAL A 202 0.79 -7.30 -28.06
N GLU A 203 1.30 -6.08 -28.24
CA GLU A 203 2.33 -5.74 -29.22
C GLU A 203 3.68 -5.71 -28.50
N ARG A 204 4.65 -6.54 -28.92
CA ARG A 204 5.98 -6.59 -28.32
C ARG A 204 7.02 -7.06 -29.33
N GLY A 205 8.10 -6.30 -29.48
CA GLY A 205 9.23 -6.65 -30.36
C GLY A 205 8.82 -6.91 -31.82
N GLY A 206 7.85 -6.13 -32.33
CA GLY A 206 7.29 -6.30 -33.68
C GLY A 206 6.30 -7.45 -33.85
N ALA A 207 6.09 -8.29 -32.82
CA ALA A 207 5.09 -9.36 -32.84
C ALA A 207 3.80 -8.90 -32.15
N VAL A 208 2.67 -9.41 -32.65
CA VAL A 208 1.33 -9.18 -32.07
C VAL A 208 0.75 -10.52 -31.65
N ARG A 209 0.30 -10.60 -30.39
CA ARG A 209 -0.24 -11.82 -29.78
C ARG A 209 -1.66 -11.58 -29.30
N PHE A 210 -2.61 -12.41 -29.73
CA PHE A 210 -4.02 -12.26 -29.39
C PHE A 210 -4.44 -13.25 -28.33
N TYR A 211 -5.27 -12.81 -27.39
CA TYR A 211 -5.73 -13.67 -26.30
C TYR A 211 -7.18 -13.45 -25.91
N ALA A 212 -7.75 -14.51 -25.31
CA ALA A 212 -9.01 -14.46 -24.59
C ALA A 212 -8.88 -15.25 -23.29
N PHE A 213 -9.22 -14.61 -22.17
CA PHE A 213 -9.26 -15.20 -20.85
C PHE A 213 -10.68 -15.15 -20.32
N HIS A 214 -11.15 -16.26 -19.78
CA HIS A 214 -12.51 -16.47 -19.31
C HIS A 214 -12.51 -17.23 -17.98
N MET A 215 -13.37 -16.82 -17.05
CA MET A 215 -13.51 -17.39 -15.71
C MET A 215 -14.99 -17.55 -15.37
N THR A 216 -15.35 -18.69 -14.78
CA THR A 216 -16.70 -19.04 -14.24
C THR A 216 -16.57 -19.86 -12.96
N GLY A 217 -17.67 -20.11 -12.25
CA GLY A 217 -17.69 -21.03 -11.09
C GLY A 217 -17.31 -20.40 -9.73
N GLU A 218 -17.04 -19.10 -9.70
CA GLU A 218 -16.85 -18.32 -8.47
C GLU A 218 -17.91 -17.20 -8.39
N PRO A 219 -18.21 -16.67 -7.18
CA PRO A 219 -19.04 -15.49 -7.02
C PRO A 219 -18.51 -14.31 -7.84
N MET A 220 -19.42 -13.49 -8.40
CA MET A 220 -19.06 -12.35 -9.26
C MET A 220 -18.04 -11.40 -8.61
N SER A 221 -18.13 -11.16 -7.31
CA SER A 221 -17.18 -10.31 -6.57
C SER A 221 -15.75 -10.88 -6.58
N GLN A 222 -15.60 -12.20 -6.44
CA GLN A 222 -14.32 -12.89 -6.49
C GLN A 222 -13.74 -12.87 -7.90
N LEU A 223 -14.56 -13.19 -8.92
CA LEU A 223 -14.16 -13.09 -10.32
C LEU A 223 -13.68 -11.68 -10.67
N PHE A 224 -14.40 -10.65 -10.20
CA PHE A 224 -14.05 -9.26 -10.45
C PHE A 224 -12.72 -8.88 -9.83
N ALA A 225 -12.49 -9.27 -8.56
CA ALA A 225 -11.27 -8.96 -7.82
C ALA A 225 -10.05 -9.73 -8.36
N ALA A 226 -10.21 -11.00 -8.71
CA ALA A 226 -9.10 -11.88 -9.09
C ALA A 226 -8.65 -11.69 -10.54
N ARG A 227 -9.58 -11.39 -11.46
CA ARG A 227 -9.31 -11.35 -12.92
C ARG A 227 -8.10 -10.51 -13.31
N PRO A 228 -7.92 -9.25 -12.85
CA PRO A 228 -6.78 -8.41 -13.28
C PRO A 228 -5.41 -9.02 -12.95
N ALA A 229 -5.26 -9.59 -11.74
CA ALA A 229 -4.03 -10.25 -11.33
C ALA A 229 -3.78 -11.53 -12.13
N ARG A 230 -4.81 -12.39 -12.27
CA ARG A 230 -4.68 -13.67 -13.00
C ARG A 230 -4.34 -13.47 -14.48
N ILE A 231 -4.94 -12.49 -15.17
CA ILE A 231 -4.58 -12.23 -16.57
C ILE A 231 -3.15 -11.68 -16.70
N ARG A 232 -2.75 -10.75 -15.81
CA ARG A 232 -1.39 -10.20 -15.86
C ARG A 232 -0.35 -11.28 -15.61
N GLU A 233 -0.59 -12.14 -14.63
CA GLU A 233 0.26 -13.29 -14.35
C GLU A 233 0.41 -14.17 -15.61
N ARG A 234 -0.69 -14.60 -16.23
CA ARG A 234 -0.64 -15.44 -17.44
C ARG A 234 0.13 -14.78 -18.60
N LEU A 235 -0.13 -13.51 -18.88
CA LEU A 235 0.57 -12.77 -19.94
C LEU A 235 2.06 -12.54 -19.62
N SER A 236 2.41 -12.32 -18.35
CA SER A 236 3.81 -12.18 -17.90
C SER A 236 4.57 -13.51 -17.96
N ARG A 237 3.96 -14.63 -17.56
CA ARG A 237 4.51 -15.99 -17.69
C ARG A 237 4.74 -16.38 -19.16
N ALA A 238 3.88 -15.91 -20.05
CA ALA A 238 4.05 -16.03 -21.50
C ALA A 238 5.11 -15.06 -22.08
N GLY A 239 5.75 -14.22 -21.25
CA GLY A 239 6.77 -13.27 -21.67
C GLY A 239 6.23 -12.09 -22.49
N LEU A 240 4.93 -11.81 -22.43
CA LEU A 240 4.29 -10.77 -23.24
C LEU A 240 4.32 -9.41 -22.57
N ILE A 241 4.07 -9.35 -21.26
CA ILE A 241 4.09 -8.10 -20.46
C ILE A 241 5.00 -8.25 -19.24
N ALA A 242 5.28 -7.15 -18.55
CA ALA A 242 6.03 -7.20 -17.30
C ALA A 242 5.17 -7.82 -16.17
N PRO A 243 5.78 -8.59 -15.25
CA PRO A 243 5.08 -9.06 -14.06
C PRO A 243 4.61 -7.87 -13.22
N GLN A 244 3.59 -8.10 -12.40
CA GLN A 244 3.16 -7.08 -11.43
C GLN A 244 4.30 -6.81 -10.45
N ALA A 245 4.59 -5.54 -10.18
CA ALA A 245 5.50 -5.19 -9.10
C ALA A 245 4.89 -5.64 -7.76
N PRO A 246 5.68 -6.23 -6.84
CA PRO A 246 5.18 -6.65 -5.54
C PRO A 246 4.63 -5.45 -4.77
N THR A 247 3.49 -5.64 -4.12
CA THR A 247 2.88 -4.68 -3.21
C THR A 247 3.82 -4.34 -2.06
N LEU A 248 3.57 -3.20 -1.39
CA LEU A 248 4.34 -2.83 -0.19
C LEU A 248 4.32 -3.93 0.87
N ASP A 249 3.15 -4.55 1.09
CA ASP A 249 3.01 -5.63 2.06
C ASP A 249 3.85 -6.86 1.68
N GLU A 250 3.83 -7.28 0.42
CA GLU A 250 4.67 -8.38 -0.05
C GLU A 250 6.16 -8.08 0.10
N ARG A 251 6.59 -6.84 -0.19
CA ARG A 251 7.99 -6.41 -0.03
C ARG A 251 8.41 -6.40 1.44
N VAL A 252 7.55 -5.90 2.34
CA VAL A 252 7.80 -5.89 3.79
C VAL A 252 7.83 -7.31 4.33
N ARG A 253 6.85 -8.16 3.98
CA ARG A 253 6.81 -9.58 4.38
C ARG A 253 8.08 -10.30 3.93
N ALA A 254 8.47 -10.15 2.67
CA ALA A 254 9.71 -10.72 2.15
C ALA A 254 10.96 -10.21 2.89
N ALA A 255 10.98 -8.95 3.32
CA ALA A 255 12.11 -8.39 4.07
C ALA A 255 12.21 -8.92 5.51
N VAL A 256 11.08 -9.29 6.14
CA VAL A 256 11.06 -9.88 7.49
C VAL A 256 11.13 -11.41 7.49
N THR A 257 10.82 -12.07 6.38
CA THR A 257 10.92 -13.53 6.25
C THR A 257 12.34 -14.01 6.56
N GLY A 258 12.44 -15.00 7.46
CA GLY A 258 13.72 -15.56 7.89
C GLY A 258 14.44 -14.75 8.97
N PHE A 259 13.93 -13.58 9.37
CA PHE A 259 14.47 -12.85 10.51
C PHE A 259 14.15 -13.57 11.82
N GLN A 260 15.16 -13.78 12.67
CA GLN A 260 14.99 -14.41 13.98
C GLN A 260 14.61 -13.35 15.03
N GLY A 261 13.32 -13.17 15.24
CA GLY A 261 12.73 -12.22 16.18
C GLY A 261 11.33 -11.77 15.76
N THR A 262 10.73 -10.89 16.56
CA THR A 262 9.44 -10.25 16.28
C THR A 262 9.66 -8.83 15.77
N VAL A 263 8.95 -8.46 14.71
CA VAL A 263 9.06 -7.14 14.06
C VAL A 263 7.73 -6.39 14.15
N SER A 264 7.64 -5.32 14.92
CA SER A 264 6.44 -4.48 14.97
C SER A 264 6.73 -3.16 14.29
N LEU A 265 5.86 -2.75 13.37
CA LEU A 265 6.03 -1.58 12.53
C LEU A 265 4.71 -0.87 12.34
N TYR A 266 4.76 0.45 12.40
CA TYR A 266 3.69 1.30 11.90
C TYR A 266 4.30 2.51 11.19
N ALA A 267 3.66 2.93 10.09
CA ALA A 267 4.03 4.12 9.37
C ALA A 267 2.81 4.85 8.82
N LYS A 268 2.91 6.17 8.74
CA LYS A 268 1.89 7.06 8.17
C LYS A 268 2.55 8.14 7.32
N ASN A 269 2.12 8.26 6.06
CA ASN A 269 2.41 9.44 5.25
C ASN A 269 1.52 10.59 5.74
N LEU A 270 2.13 11.63 6.29
CA LEU A 270 1.41 12.73 6.93
C LEU A 270 0.76 13.69 5.91
N ALA A 271 1.19 13.64 4.65
CA ALA A 271 0.60 14.44 3.57
C ALA A 271 -0.63 13.76 2.95
N THR A 272 -0.57 12.44 2.73
CA THR A 272 -1.65 11.70 2.03
C THR A 272 -2.60 10.98 2.97
N GLY A 273 -2.20 10.74 4.21
CA GLY A 273 -2.95 9.94 5.18
C GLY A 273 -2.79 8.42 4.97
N ALA A 274 -1.97 7.98 4.01
CA ALA A 274 -1.72 6.56 3.77
C ALA A 274 -0.99 5.91 4.95
N GLU A 275 -1.41 4.71 5.33
CA GLU A 275 -0.90 3.98 6.50
C GLU A 275 -0.44 2.57 6.13
N TYR A 276 0.58 2.08 6.84
CA TYR A 276 0.99 0.68 6.80
C TYR A 276 1.30 0.19 8.22
N GLY A 277 0.87 -1.02 8.55
CA GLY A 277 1.04 -1.60 9.88
C GLY A 277 1.34 -3.10 9.85
N LEU A 278 2.33 -3.51 10.64
CA LEU A 278 2.65 -4.89 10.97
C LEU A 278 2.72 -4.99 12.49
N ARG A 279 1.75 -5.65 13.13
CA ARG A 279 1.62 -5.66 14.61
C ARG A 279 1.62 -4.24 15.21
N ALA A 280 0.96 -3.31 14.52
CA ALA A 280 1.01 -1.87 14.81
C ALA A 280 0.47 -1.50 16.20
N ASP A 281 -0.44 -2.32 16.73
CA ASP A 281 -1.14 -2.11 18.00
C ASP A 281 -0.68 -3.07 19.11
N GLU A 282 0.30 -3.94 18.83
CA GLU A 282 0.89 -4.79 19.86
C GLU A 282 1.82 -3.99 20.77
N ARG A 283 1.72 -4.23 22.08
CA ARG A 283 2.60 -3.60 23.07
C ARG A 283 4.02 -4.16 22.93
N VAL A 284 4.98 -3.26 22.75
CA VAL A 284 6.40 -3.57 22.62
C VAL A 284 7.21 -2.92 23.74
N ARG A 285 8.37 -3.52 24.03
CA ARG A 285 9.43 -2.87 24.80
C ARG A 285 9.93 -1.66 24.02
N THR A 286 10.05 -0.52 24.69
CA THR A 286 10.51 0.72 24.04
C THR A 286 12.03 0.82 23.97
N ALA A 287 12.73 0.28 24.97
CA ALA A 287 14.10 0.69 25.26
C ALA A 287 14.18 2.24 25.32
N SER A 288 15.25 2.84 24.79
CA SER A 288 15.43 4.30 24.89
C SER A 288 14.48 5.12 24.01
N THR A 289 13.58 4.53 23.22
CA THR A 289 12.58 5.32 22.47
C THR A 289 11.53 5.94 23.38
N ILE A 290 11.36 5.45 24.62
CA ILE A 290 10.52 6.09 25.66
C ILE A 290 10.97 7.53 26.00
N LYS A 291 12.23 7.87 25.70
CA LYS A 291 12.77 9.22 25.93
C LYS A 291 12.08 10.29 25.08
N LEU A 292 11.49 9.92 23.94
CA LEU A 292 10.66 10.83 23.13
C LEU A 292 9.38 11.27 23.89
N PRO A 293 8.53 10.33 24.38
CA PRO A 293 7.46 10.64 25.34
C PRO A 293 7.90 11.47 26.55
N ILE A 294 9.05 11.12 27.17
CA ILE A 294 9.57 11.87 28.33
C ILE A 294 9.89 13.32 27.94
N MET A 295 10.55 13.55 26.80
CA MET A 295 10.82 14.91 26.30
C MET A 295 9.52 15.70 26.10
N ALA A 296 8.50 15.10 25.48
CA ALA A 296 7.22 15.77 25.28
C ALA A 296 6.58 16.22 26.61
N ALA A 297 6.66 15.38 27.64
CA ALA A 297 6.17 15.72 28.98
C ALA A 297 6.95 16.88 29.62
N VAL A 298 8.28 16.91 29.47
CA VAL A 298 9.12 18.01 29.99
C VAL A 298 8.80 19.33 29.29
N PHE A 299 8.66 19.32 27.97
CA PHE A 299 8.24 20.52 27.22
C PHE A 299 6.87 21.01 27.69
N ALA A 300 5.92 20.11 27.93
CA ALA A 300 4.60 20.46 28.46
C ALA A 300 4.69 21.09 29.87
N ALA A 301 5.58 20.60 30.73
CA ALA A 301 5.83 21.16 32.04
C ALA A 301 6.39 22.59 31.96
N VAL A 302 7.38 22.82 31.10
CA VAL A 302 7.98 24.15 30.92
C VAL A 302 6.98 25.14 30.32
N GLU A 303 6.20 24.74 29.31
CA GLU A 303 5.18 25.58 28.68
C GLU A 303 4.12 26.05 29.69
N ARG A 304 3.78 25.19 30.67
CA ARG A 304 2.84 25.52 31.76
C ARG A 304 3.50 26.21 32.97
N GLY A 305 4.77 26.60 32.88
CA GLY A 305 5.49 27.29 33.95
C GLY A 305 5.81 26.41 35.17
N GLN A 306 5.76 25.09 35.04
CA GLN A 306 6.04 24.13 36.13
C GLN A 306 7.54 23.82 36.27
N ALA A 307 8.35 24.25 35.29
CA ALA A 307 9.80 24.13 35.27
C ALA A 307 10.39 25.25 34.39
N ARG A 308 11.69 25.53 34.53
CA ARG A 308 12.42 26.45 33.67
C ARG A 308 13.58 25.75 32.98
N TRP A 309 13.84 26.09 31.72
CA TRP A 309 14.93 25.47 30.96
C TRP A 309 16.32 25.68 31.57
N ASP A 310 16.52 26.79 32.27
CA ASP A 310 17.77 27.18 32.92
C ASP A 310 17.87 26.72 34.38
N GLU A 311 16.88 25.98 34.89
CA GLU A 311 16.98 25.40 36.23
C GLU A 311 18.13 24.39 36.27
N ARG A 312 18.98 24.51 37.29
CA ARG A 312 20.18 23.69 37.46
C ARG A 312 19.85 22.47 38.29
N ILE A 313 20.21 21.30 37.77
CA ILE A 313 20.06 20.02 38.45
C ILE A 313 21.47 19.50 38.74
N LYS A 314 21.75 19.34 40.03
CA LYS A 314 23.02 18.78 40.50
C LYS A 314 23.03 17.29 40.24
N MET A 315 24.07 16.79 39.57
CA MET A 315 24.32 15.37 39.37
C MET A 315 25.38 14.89 40.36
N THR A 316 25.03 13.94 41.22
CA THR A 316 26.01 13.28 42.11
C THR A 316 26.68 12.09 41.44
N ARG A 317 27.72 11.56 42.08
CA ARG A 317 28.35 10.31 41.65
C ARG A 317 27.37 9.15 41.64
N GLU A 318 26.47 9.10 42.63
CA GLU A 318 25.47 8.05 42.80
C GLU A 318 24.41 8.08 41.71
N ASP A 319 24.16 9.22 41.06
CA ASP A 319 23.18 9.34 39.98
C ASP A 319 23.66 8.67 38.68
N LYS A 320 24.98 8.61 38.47
CA LYS A 320 25.59 8.04 37.26
C LYS A 320 25.15 6.59 37.05
N VAL A 321 24.81 6.26 35.80
CA VAL A 321 24.43 4.91 35.37
C VAL A 321 25.17 4.56 34.09
N SER A 322 25.46 3.28 33.92
CA SER A 322 26.17 2.74 32.75
C SER A 322 25.28 2.69 31.50
N GLY A 323 25.82 2.23 30.37
CA GLY A 323 25.17 2.26 29.06
C GLY A 323 25.45 3.53 28.25
N SER A 324 24.43 4.04 27.55
CA SER A 324 24.53 5.18 26.63
C SER A 324 24.62 6.51 27.36
N GLY A 325 25.37 7.46 26.78
CA GLY A 325 25.55 8.80 27.30
C GLY A 325 27.01 9.18 27.51
N VAL A 326 27.20 10.47 27.81
CA VAL A 326 28.51 11.08 28.07
C VAL A 326 28.59 11.65 29.49
N ILE A 327 27.47 11.80 30.19
CA ILE A 327 27.41 12.41 31.52
C ILE A 327 28.29 11.66 32.54
N ARG A 328 28.45 10.34 32.38
CA ARG A 328 29.31 9.54 33.26
C ARG A 328 30.78 10.01 33.26
N GLU A 329 31.23 10.62 32.17
CA GLU A 329 32.59 11.14 31.98
C GLU A 329 32.76 12.57 32.53
N LEU A 330 31.66 13.26 32.87
CA LEU A 330 31.71 14.59 33.47
C LEU A 330 32.12 14.51 34.94
N ALA A 331 32.64 15.62 35.50
CA ALA A 331 33.01 15.68 36.91
C ALA A 331 31.82 15.38 37.82
N ASP A 332 32.07 14.69 38.94
CA ASP A 332 31.07 14.52 39.99
C ASP A 332 30.62 15.89 40.52
N ASP A 333 29.38 15.98 41.01
CA ASP A 333 28.77 17.21 41.53
C ASP A 333 28.57 18.34 40.50
N SER A 334 28.75 18.06 39.20
CA SER A 334 28.43 19.01 38.13
C SER A 334 26.96 19.41 38.12
N GLU A 335 26.69 20.68 37.83
CA GLU A 335 25.34 21.20 37.63
C GLU A 335 25.04 21.39 36.15
N LEU A 336 24.03 20.68 35.66
CA LEU A 336 23.55 20.77 34.28
C LEU A 336 22.18 21.43 34.26
N THR A 337 21.89 22.23 33.22
CA THR A 337 20.54 22.78 33.08
C THR A 337 19.55 21.71 32.65
N LEU A 338 18.26 21.89 32.93
CA LEU A 338 17.21 21.02 32.40
C LEU A 338 17.30 20.89 30.86
N ARG A 339 17.64 21.99 30.19
CA ARG A 339 17.88 22.02 28.74
C ARG A 339 19.02 21.09 28.32
N ASP A 340 20.14 21.12 29.02
CA ASP A 340 21.28 20.22 28.74
C ASP A 340 20.87 18.76 28.91
N LEU A 341 20.16 18.44 29.99
CA LEU A 341 19.71 17.08 30.28
C LEU A 341 18.75 16.57 29.19
N VAL A 342 17.77 17.37 28.76
CA VAL A 342 16.85 16.98 27.68
C VAL A 342 17.58 16.80 26.36
N HIS A 343 18.53 17.68 26.03
CA HIS A 343 19.34 17.54 24.83
C HIS A 343 20.19 16.26 24.87
N LEU A 344 20.91 15.99 25.96
CA LEU A 344 21.74 14.79 26.12
C LEU A 344 20.90 13.50 26.12
N MET A 345 19.73 13.54 26.77
CA MET A 345 18.76 12.44 26.81
C MET A 345 18.31 12.02 25.40
N ILE A 346 18.17 12.97 24.47
CA ILE A 346 17.76 12.67 23.11
C ILE A 346 18.96 12.44 22.21
N VAL A 347 19.86 13.42 22.09
CA VAL A 347 20.93 13.48 21.07
C VAL A 347 21.93 12.33 21.18
N VAL A 348 22.34 11.97 22.39
CA VAL A 348 23.26 10.84 22.67
C VAL A 348 22.64 9.79 23.56
N SER A 349 21.30 9.79 23.66
CA SER A 349 20.53 8.82 24.44
C SER A 349 21.02 8.64 25.88
N ASP A 350 21.44 9.72 26.54
CA ASP A 350 22.12 9.63 27.84
C ASP A 350 21.21 9.05 28.94
N ASN A 351 21.67 8.00 29.61
CA ASN A 351 20.90 7.30 30.64
C ASN A 351 20.84 8.06 31.97
N THR A 352 21.94 8.72 32.37
CA THR A 352 21.96 9.54 33.58
C THR A 352 21.09 10.78 33.40
N ALA A 353 21.14 11.43 32.23
CA ALA A 353 20.26 12.55 31.92
C ALA A 353 18.78 12.16 32.04
N THR A 354 18.43 10.98 31.50
CA THR A 354 17.06 10.46 31.58
C THR A 354 16.62 10.25 33.03
N ASN A 355 17.50 9.69 33.86
CA ASN A 355 17.20 9.44 35.26
C ASN A 355 17.03 10.73 36.06
N LEU A 356 17.88 11.73 35.85
CA LEU A 356 17.77 13.05 36.49
C LEU A 356 16.47 13.77 36.09
N VAL A 357 16.10 13.69 34.81
CA VAL A 357 14.80 14.19 34.34
C VAL A 357 13.64 13.45 35.03
N LEU A 358 13.73 12.12 35.15
CA LEU A 358 12.71 11.34 35.86
C LEU A 358 12.70 11.56 37.37
N ASP A 359 13.82 11.95 38.00
CA ASP A 359 13.81 12.36 39.41
C ASP A 359 13.09 13.70 39.59
N ARG A 360 13.25 14.61 38.63
CA ARG A 360 12.60 15.93 38.64
C ARG A 360 11.10 15.88 38.34
N PHE A 361 10.67 15.00 37.43
CA PHE A 361 9.27 14.95 36.96
C PHE A 361 8.52 13.71 37.41
N THR A 362 9.18 12.59 37.70
CA THR A 362 8.60 11.24 37.90
C THR A 362 8.03 10.60 36.64
N ALA A 363 7.98 9.26 36.63
CA ALA A 363 7.35 8.50 35.55
C ALA A 363 5.82 8.65 35.54
N ASP A 364 5.20 8.88 36.70
CA ASP A 364 3.75 9.10 36.80
C ASP A 364 3.33 10.42 36.13
N PHE A 365 4.07 11.51 36.34
CA PHE A 365 3.84 12.76 35.60
C PHE A 365 3.93 12.57 34.09
N VAL A 366 4.95 11.84 33.62
CA VAL A 366 5.07 11.51 32.18
C VAL A 366 3.83 10.79 31.69
N ASN A 367 3.31 9.81 32.45
CA ASN A 367 2.11 9.06 32.07
C ASN A 367 0.85 9.93 32.07
N GLU A 368 0.73 10.88 32.99
CA GLU A 368 -0.36 11.87 33.01
C GLU A 368 -0.33 12.79 31.77
N GLU A 369 0.85 13.20 31.31
CA GLU A 369 0.97 13.94 30.04
C GLU A 369 0.57 13.08 28.85
N LEU A 370 0.96 11.80 28.84
CA LEU A 370 0.58 10.88 27.78
C LEU A 370 -0.92 10.63 27.74
N ASP A 371 -1.60 10.64 28.88
CA ASP A 371 -3.06 10.58 28.93
C ASP A 371 -3.72 11.81 28.31
N ARG A 372 -3.16 13.01 28.54
CA ARG A 372 -3.62 14.26 27.89
C ARG A 372 -3.40 14.25 26.38
N LEU A 373 -2.37 13.53 25.91
CA LEU A 373 -2.09 13.33 24.49
C LEU A 373 -2.86 12.15 23.88
N GLU A 374 -3.72 11.48 24.65
CA GLU A 374 -4.46 10.28 24.23
C GLU A 374 -3.54 9.11 23.79
N LEU A 375 -2.38 8.98 24.42
CA LEU A 375 -1.39 7.91 24.20
C LEU A 375 -1.42 6.93 25.38
N ARG A 376 -2.53 6.18 25.50
CA ARG A 376 -2.85 5.37 26.68
C ARG A 376 -2.11 4.03 26.75
N GLN A 377 -1.57 3.55 25.63
CA GLN A 377 -0.75 2.34 25.60
C GLN A 377 0.73 2.61 25.87
N THR A 378 1.15 3.87 25.76
CA THR A 378 2.50 4.35 26.02
C THR A 378 2.66 4.68 27.49
N ARG A 379 3.59 4.02 28.18
CA ARG A 379 3.88 4.29 29.60
C ARG A 379 5.37 4.30 29.87
N SER A 380 5.82 5.33 30.58
CA SER A 380 7.08 5.33 31.32
C SER A 380 6.87 4.49 32.58
N LEU A 381 7.75 3.51 32.80
CA LEU A 381 7.53 2.49 33.83
C LEU A 381 8.48 2.65 35.03
N ARG A 382 9.77 2.95 34.77
CA ARG A 382 10.77 3.11 35.83
C ARG A 382 12.06 3.78 35.30
N LYS A 383 12.95 4.13 36.23
CA LYS A 383 14.31 4.60 35.91
C LYS A 383 15.16 3.52 35.25
N ILE A 384 16.20 3.97 34.54
CA ILE A 384 17.20 3.15 33.87
C ILE A 384 18.20 2.63 34.90
N LEU A 385 18.53 1.34 34.83
CA LEU A 385 19.43 0.66 35.76
C LEU A 385 20.90 0.73 35.34
N GLY A 386 21.17 0.79 34.04
CA GLY A 386 22.49 0.67 33.45
C GLY A 386 22.46 -0.16 32.17
N ASP A 387 23.64 -0.54 31.69
CA ASP A 387 23.82 -1.63 30.72
C ASP A 387 23.75 -3.00 31.41
N GLY A 388 23.50 -4.06 30.64
CA GLY A 388 23.34 -5.43 31.16
C GLY A 388 24.56 -6.00 31.91
N ARG A 389 25.67 -5.27 31.99
CA ARG A 389 26.90 -5.67 32.71
C ARG A 389 27.05 -4.94 34.04
N ASN A 390 26.63 -3.68 34.10
CA ASN A 390 26.80 -2.80 35.25
C ASN A 390 25.45 -2.19 35.67
N LEU A 391 24.51 -3.04 36.10
CA LEU A 391 23.19 -2.61 36.56
C LEU A 391 23.26 -2.12 38.02
N LYS A 392 22.53 -1.04 38.32
CA LYS A 392 22.17 -0.71 39.70
C LYS A 392 21.37 -1.87 40.31
N PRO A 393 21.64 -2.24 41.57
CA PRO A 393 21.08 -3.46 42.17
C PRO A 393 19.58 -3.36 42.44
N THR A 394 19.05 -2.15 42.63
CA THR A 394 17.65 -1.93 43.00
C THR A 394 16.95 -1.02 42.00
N PRO A 395 15.93 -1.51 41.27
CA PRO A 395 15.03 -0.67 40.48
C PRO A 395 14.37 0.42 41.32
N SER A 396 14.20 1.60 40.73
CA SER A 396 13.62 2.77 41.39
C SER A 396 12.83 3.64 40.41
N GLY A 397 12.11 4.64 40.93
CA GLY A 397 11.31 5.58 40.13
C GLY A 397 10.15 4.93 39.38
N HIS A 398 9.56 3.87 39.95
CA HIS A 398 8.41 3.19 39.35
C HIS A 398 7.18 4.11 39.28
N SER A 399 6.54 4.16 38.11
CA SER A 399 5.17 4.67 37.99
C SER A 399 4.17 3.69 38.62
N ARG A 400 2.91 4.09 38.75
CA ARG A 400 1.78 3.22 39.11
C ARG A 400 1.73 1.99 38.20
N GLU A 401 1.78 2.17 36.89
CA GLU A 401 1.78 1.07 35.93
C GLU A 401 3.07 0.23 36.05
N GLY A 402 4.21 0.87 36.30
CA GLY A 402 5.49 0.19 36.50
C GLY A 402 5.59 -0.71 37.73
N ARG A 403 4.63 -0.64 38.65
CA ARG A 403 4.51 -1.56 39.80
C ARG A 403 3.64 -2.80 39.52
N MET A 404 2.85 -2.78 38.46
CA MET A 404 1.93 -3.88 38.13
C MET A 404 2.67 -5.02 37.43
N GLU A 405 2.25 -6.26 37.71
CA GLU A 405 2.89 -7.48 37.19
C GLU A 405 2.95 -7.52 35.65
N GLU A 406 1.84 -7.15 34.99
CA GLU A 406 1.72 -7.20 33.53
C GLU A 406 2.75 -6.32 32.81
N PHE A 407 3.27 -5.28 33.48
CA PHE A 407 4.22 -4.34 32.89
C PHE A 407 5.69 -4.71 33.14
N ARG A 408 5.99 -5.64 34.05
CA ARG A 408 7.37 -6.00 34.40
C ARG A 408 8.21 -6.43 33.21
N ARG A 409 7.60 -7.16 32.25
CA ARG A 409 8.26 -7.61 31.03
C ARG A 409 8.76 -6.48 30.13
N PHE A 410 8.24 -5.26 30.27
CA PHE A 410 8.55 -4.15 29.37
C PHE A 410 9.78 -3.32 29.78
N GLY A 411 10.31 -3.52 30.99
CA GLY A 411 11.49 -2.79 31.46
C GLY A 411 11.18 -1.33 31.78
N ILE A 412 11.82 -0.39 31.08
CA ILE A 412 11.72 1.05 31.38
C ILE A 412 10.50 1.72 30.76
N GLY A 413 9.89 1.11 29.75
CA GLY A 413 8.73 1.69 29.08
C GLY A 413 8.08 0.73 28.10
N VAL A 414 6.79 0.92 27.89
CA VAL A 414 5.95 0.18 26.94
C VAL A 414 5.27 1.15 25.99
N SER A 415 5.01 0.72 24.77
CA SER A 415 4.24 1.48 23.77
C SER A 415 3.69 0.55 22.70
N THR A 416 2.87 1.07 21.79
CA THR A 416 2.66 0.47 20.46
C THR A 416 3.40 1.27 19.39
N PRO A 417 3.75 0.66 18.24
CA PRO A 417 4.24 1.41 17.07
C PRO A 417 3.29 2.54 16.65
N ARG A 418 1.97 2.29 16.67
CA ARG A 418 0.98 3.28 16.28
C ARG A 418 0.99 4.52 17.18
N GLU A 419 1.08 4.36 18.51
CA GLU A 419 1.11 5.51 19.42
C GLU A 419 2.40 6.33 19.31
N MET A 420 3.55 5.69 19.09
CA MET A 420 4.81 6.40 18.82
C MET A 420 4.70 7.26 17.55
N ALA A 421 4.13 6.72 16.48
CA ALA A 421 3.90 7.48 15.25
C ALA A 421 2.84 8.58 15.43
N ARG A 422 1.82 8.36 16.28
CA ARG A 422 0.81 9.38 16.62
C ARG A 422 1.43 10.56 17.38
N LEU A 423 2.38 10.31 18.28
CA LEU A 423 3.14 11.37 18.92
C LEU A 423 3.96 12.19 17.90
N LEU A 424 4.60 11.51 16.95
CA LEU A 424 5.33 12.15 15.85
C LEU A 424 4.40 12.97 14.94
N GLU A 425 3.21 12.46 14.62
CA GLU A 425 2.17 13.21 13.89
C GLU A 425 1.77 14.48 14.65
N LYS A 426 1.53 14.39 15.96
CA LYS A 426 1.23 15.56 16.81
C LYS A 426 2.39 16.56 16.83
N LEU A 427 3.64 16.10 16.89
CA LEU A 427 4.81 16.96 16.78
C LEU A 427 4.84 17.68 15.43
N HIS A 428 4.65 16.95 14.33
CA HIS A 428 4.64 17.52 12.99
C HIS A 428 3.57 18.60 12.82
N ARG A 429 2.37 18.38 13.36
CA ARG A 429 1.24 19.32 13.29
C ARG A 429 1.32 20.49 14.28
N GLY A 430 2.28 20.50 15.20
CA GLY A 430 2.35 21.53 16.25
C GLY A 430 1.37 21.33 17.40
N GLU A 431 0.84 20.12 17.55
CA GLU A 431 -0.25 19.75 18.49
C GLU A 431 0.23 18.97 19.72
N ALA A 432 1.52 18.61 19.80
CA ALA A 432 2.03 17.82 20.93
C ALA A 432 2.11 18.61 22.24
N VAL A 433 2.48 19.90 22.18
CA VAL A 433 2.49 20.81 23.34
C VAL A 433 2.05 22.19 22.87
N SER A 434 2.83 22.78 21.98
CA SER A 434 2.55 24.00 21.23
C SER A 434 3.32 23.96 19.92
N ALA A 435 2.99 24.82 18.96
CA ALA A 435 3.71 24.87 17.68
C ALA A 435 5.22 25.13 17.87
N GLY A 436 5.58 26.00 18.82
CA GLY A 436 6.97 26.30 19.17
C GLY A 436 7.70 25.11 19.79
N ALA A 437 7.10 24.52 20.83
CA ALA A 437 7.64 23.34 21.50
C ALA A 437 7.82 22.15 20.55
N SER A 438 6.82 21.88 19.70
CA SER A 438 6.88 20.85 18.67
C SER A 438 8.04 21.06 17.69
N LYS A 439 8.23 22.29 17.20
CA LYS A 439 9.33 22.63 16.32
C LYS A 439 10.69 22.40 16.98
N GLU A 440 10.83 22.77 18.25
CA GLU A 440 12.07 22.58 19.01
C GLU A 440 12.36 21.09 19.27
N MET A 441 11.36 20.32 19.68
CA MET A 441 11.48 18.87 19.83
C MET A 441 11.90 18.18 18.53
N MET A 442 11.30 18.55 17.40
CA MET A 442 11.70 18.06 16.08
C MET A 442 13.16 18.42 15.75
N ALA A 443 13.60 19.63 16.08
CA ALA A 443 14.98 20.05 15.88
C ALA A 443 15.97 19.25 16.76
N ILE A 444 15.60 18.91 18.00
CA ILE A 444 16.40 18.04 18.87
C ILE A 444 16.51 16.63 18.26
N LEU A 445 15.40 16.06 17.77
CA LEU A 445 15.40 14.73 17.13
C LEU A 445 16.29 14.66 15.88
N LYS A 446 16.33 15.73 15.06
CA LYS A 446 17.24 15.80 13.90
C LYS A 446 18.72 15.65 14.28
N ARG A 447 19.09 16.13 15.47
CA ARG A 447 20.47 16.09 15.98
C ARG A 447 20.88 14.75 16.59
N GLN A 448 19.98 13.76 16.69
CA GLN A 448 20.29 12.40 17.16
C GLN A 448 21.57 11.86 16.53
N GLN A 449 22.48 11.28 17.31
CA GLN A 449 23.75 10.75 16.81
C GLN A 449 23.71 9.27 16.43
N TYR A 450 22.74 8.51 16.95
CA TYR A 450 22.57 7.11 16.58
C TYR A 450 21.71 6.98 15.31
N LYS A 451 22.37 6.74 14.16
CA LYS A 451 21.73 6.69 12.84
C LYS A 451 21.62 5.28 12.22
N ASP A 452 22.01 4.23 12.95
CA ASP A 452 22.11 2.86 12.41
C ASP A 452 20.75 2.20 12.07
N GLY A 453 19.64 2.79 12.50
CA GLY A 453 18.26 2.34 12.25
C GLY A 453 17.64 3.02 11.03
N ILE A 454 16.64 3.88 11.26
CA ILE A 454 15.89 4.59 10.20
C ILE A 454 16.85 5.38 9.29
N GLY A 455 17.84 6.04 9.88
CA GLY A 455 18.84 6.84 9.16
C GLY A 455 19.87 6.05 8.36
N ARG A 456 19.87 4.71 8.41
CA ARG A 456 20.97 3.91 7.84
C ARG A 456 21.12 4.06 6.33
N ARG A 457 19.99 4.25 5.63
CA ARG A 457 19.91 4.27 4.15
C ARG A 457 19.24 5.53 3.62
N ILE A 458 19.11 6.54 4.48
CA ILE A 458 18.39 7.77 4.19
C ILE A 458 19.32 8.92 4.52
N GLU A 459 19.37 9.93 3.65
CA GLU A 459 20.20 11.12 3.85
C GLU A 459 19.88 11.76 5.21
N GLU A 460 20.93 12.08 5.97
CA GLU A 460 20.84 12.36 7.40
C GLU A 460 19.92 13.54 7.73
N GLU A 461 19.99 14.59 6.91
CA GLU A 461 19.23 15.83 7.07
C GLU A 461 17.71 15.65 6.93
N LYS A 462 17.28 14.53 6.33
CA LYS A 462 15.87 14.17 6.18
C LYS A 462 15.32 13.44 7.39
N VAL A 463 16.14 13.02 8.35
CA VAL A 463 15.73 12.11 9.44
C VAL A 463 15.73 12.81 10.79
N ALA A 464 14.55 12.85 11.43
CA ALA A 464 14.39 13.22 12.83
C ALA A 464 13.93 11.98 13.62
N SER A 465 14.81 11.35 14.39
CA SER A 465 14.48 10.08 15.07
C SER A 465 15.07 9.91 16.48
N LYS A 466 14.53 8.93 17.20
CA LYS A 466 15.04 8.44 18.48
C LYS A 466 15.18 6.92 18.41
N SER A 467 16.41 6.45 18.59
CA SER A 467 16.74 5.02 18.65
C SER A 467 16.57 4.43 20.06
N GLY A 468 16.51 3.10 20.13
CA GLY A 468 16.51 2.30 21.35
C GLY A 468 17.21 0.96 21.14
N ALA A 469 17.93 0.50 22.18
CA ALA A 469 18.68 -0.74 22.16
C ALA A 469 18.62 -1.45 23.51
N LEU A 470 18.40 -2.77 23.48
CA LEU A 470 18.64 -3.73 24.56
C LEU A 470 19.35 -4.96 23.96
N ASP A 471 19.74 -5.94 24.77
CA ASP A 471 20.51 -7.09 24.30
C ASP A 471 19.88 -7.80 23.09
N ALA A 472 18.57 -8.07 23.15
CA ALA A 472 17.81 -8.75 22.12
C ALA A 472 16.89 -7.81 21.29
N LEU A 473 16.97 -6.49 21.48
CA LEU A 473 16.01 -5.53 20.89
C LEU A 473 16.70 -4.33 20.23
N ARG A 474 16.24 -3.95 19.03
CA ARG A 474 16.47 -2.62 18.45
C ARG A 474 15.13 -1.96 18.15
N SER A 475 15.04 -0.67 18.39
CA SER A 475 13.88 0.14 18.06
C SER A 475 14.32 1.50 17.54
N ASP A 476 13.53 2.09 16.66
CA ASP A 476 13.74 3.45 16.17
C ASP A 476 12.40 4.06 15.78
N VAL A 477 12.17 5.30 16.18
CA VAL A 477 10.93 6.04 15.94
C VAL A 477 11.27 7.43 15.44
N GLY A 478 10.66 7.88 14.35
CA GLY A 478 11.00 9.17 13.77
C GLY A 478 10.15 9.59 12.57
N ILE A 479 10.43 10.79 12.08
CA ILE A 479 9.89 11.32 10.82
C ILE A 479 11.01 11.37 9.79
N VAL A 480 10.68 10.95 8.57
CA VAL A 480 11.52 11.10 7.39
C VAL A 480 10.85 12.05 6.41
N GLU A 481 11.58 13.09 6.01
CA GLU A 481 11.16 14.00 4.94
C GLU A 481 11.33 13.31 3.57
N THR A 482 10.28 13.32 2.75
CA THR A 482 10.32 12.75 1.39
C THR A 482 9.71 13.72 0.38
N ALA A 483 10.00 13.51 -0.91
CA ALA A 483 9.37 14.29 -1.99
C ALA A 483 7.84 14.15 -2.06
N ARG A 484 7.27 13.13 -1.41
CA ARG A 484 5.81 12.88 -1.33
C ARG A 484 5.19 13.30 0.00
N GLY A 485 5.96 14.03 0.81
CA GLY A 485 5.57 14.46 2.13
C GLY A 485 6.27 13.69 3.26
N PRO A 486 6.15 14.17 4.50
CA PRO A 486 6.79 13.57 5.65
C PRO A 486 6.12 12.23 6.01
N VAL A 487 6.93 11.24 6.35
CA VAL A 487 6.45 9.93 6.81
C VAL A 487 6.85 9.77 8.28
N ALA A 488 5.86 9.58 9.16
CA ALA A 488 6.10 9.17 10.55
C ALA A 488 6.18 7.65 10.62
N LEU A 489 7.20 7.10 11.28
CA LEU A 489 7.40 5.66 11.42
C LEU A 489 7.91 5.27 12.80
N ALA A 490 7.50 4.08 13.24
CA ALA A 490 7.96 3.45 14.46
C ALA A 490 8.21 1.97 14.17
N ILE A 491 9.44 1.51 14.39
CA ILE A 491 9.86 0.14 14.11
C ILE A 491 10.54 -0.43 15.35
N THR A 492 10.10 -1.61 15.80
CA THR A 492 10.72 -2.36 16.89
C THR A 492 10.98 -3.78 16.43
N VAL A 493 12.20 -4.24 16.66
CA VAL A 493 12.67 -5.59 16.38
C VAL A 493 13.16 -6.19 17.69
N ASP A 494 12.53 -7.28 18.12
CA ASP A 494 12.74 -7.87 19.44
C ASP A 494 12.95 -9.38 19.38
N GLY A 495 13.53 -9.99 20.41
CA GLY A 495 13.75 -11.43 20.51
C GLY A 495 14.89 -11.93 19.63
N MET A 496 15.85 -11.06 19.26
CA MET A 496 17.05 -11.48 18.54
C MET A 496 17.90 -12.40 19.42
N PRO A 497 18.43 -13.50 18.88
CA PRO A 497 19.12 -14.53 19.67
C PRO A 497 20.53 -14.12 20.11
N ARG A 498 21.14 -13.16 19.44
CA ARG A 498 22.53 -12.73 19.67
C ARG A 498 22.57 -11.28 20.10
N THR A 499 23.22 -11.03 21.22
CA THR A 499 23.59 -9.69 21.67
C THR A 499 24.70 -9.12 20.78
N ASP A 500 24.42 -7.97 20.15
CA ASP A 500 25.37 -7.28 19.28
C ASP A 500 25.12 -5.77 19.30
N TYR A 501 25.99 -4.99 19.93
CA TYR A 501 25.89 -3.53 20.02
C TYR A 501 26.66 -2.78 18.93
N SER A 502 27.21 -3.49 17.94
CA SER A 502 27.85 -2.85 16.80
C SER A 502 26.81 -2.24 15.84
N PRO A 503 27.23 -1.31 14.96
CA PRO A 503 26.43 -0.88 13.82
C PRO A 503 25.94 -2.03 12.94
N GLU A 504 26.59 -3.19 12.99
CA GLU A 504 26.29 -4.34 12.13
C GLU A 504 25.15 -5.24 12.66
N ASN A 505 24.53 -4.86 13.78
CA ASN A 505 23.39 -5.55 14.36
C ASN A 505 22.28 -5.82 13.32
N ALA A 506 21.80 -7.07 13.28
CA ALA A 506 20.80 -7.51 12.32
C ALA A 506 19.47 -6.73 12.41
N GLY A 507 19.05 -6.36 13.63
CA GLY A 507 17.87 -5.54 13.86
C GLY A 507 18.01 -4.12 13.31
N ASN A 508 19.17 -3.48 13.51
CA ASN A 508 19.45 -2.16 12.92
C ASN A 508 19.40 -2.20 11.38
N LYS A 509 20.05 -3.21 10.78
CA LYS A 509 20.00 -3.43 9.32
C LYS A 509 18.57 -3.64 8.81
N LEU A 510 17.76 -4.41 9.54
CA LEU A 510 16.36 -4.63 9.18
C LEU A 510 15.52 -3.36 9.32
N ILE A 511 15.68 -2.59 10.40
CA ILE A 511 15.00 -1.30 10.60
C ILE A 511 15.31 -0.36 9.42
N GLY A 512 16.58 -0.22 9.05
CA GLY A 512 16.98 0.63 7.92
C GLY A 512 16.39 0.17 6.58
N ARG A 513 16.37 -1.14 6.32
CA ARG A 513 15.74 -1.71 5.12
C ARG A 513 14.23 -1.46 5.09
N LEU A 514 13.54 -1.65 6.22
CA LEU A 514 12.10 -1.43 6.31
C LEU A 514 11.75 0.05 6.18
N ALA A 515 12.52 0.95 6.79
CA ALA A 515 12.33 2.38 6.66
C ALA A 515 12.43 2.81 5.19
N GLU A 516 13.49 2.42 4.47
CA GLU A 516 13.68 2.65 3.04
C GLU A 516 12.47 2.15 2.21
N LEU A 517 12.06 0.88 2.40
CA LEU A 517 10.91 0.31 1.69
C LEU A 517 9.63 1.11 1.91
N ILE A 518 9.37 1.53 3.15
CA ILE A 518 8.18 2.31 3.52
C ILE A 518 8.23 3.70 2.89
N VAL A 519 9.30 4.47 3.08
CA VAL A 519 9.40 5.85 2.57
C VAL A 519 9.37 5.90 1.04
N GLU A 520 9.83 4.84 0.37
CA GLU A 520 9.80 4.72 -1.09
C GLU A 520 8.42 4.34 -1.66
N ASN A 521 7.52 3.75 -0.88
CA ASN A 521 6.32 3.09 -1.44
C ASN A 521 5.01 3.45 -0.75
N LEU A 522 5.02 4.06 0.44
CA LEU A 522 3.82 4.48 1.14
C LEU A 522 3.26 5.76 0.48
N ARG A 523 2.21 5.58 -0.32
CA ARG A 523 1.57 6.63 -1.14
C ARG A 523 0.18 6.93 -0.64
#